data_AF-A0A4R2HRJ6-F1
#
_entry.id   AF-A0A4R2HRJ6-F1
#
_cell.length_a   1.000
_cell.length_b   1.000
_cell.length_c   1.000
_cell.angle_alpha   90.00
_cell.angle_beta   90.00
_cell.angle_gamma   90.00
#
_symmetry.space_group_name_H-M   'P 1'
#
loop_
_entity.id
_entity.type
_entity.pdbx_description
1 polymer ?
#
loop_
_entity_poly.entity_id
_entity_poly.type
_entity_poly.pdbx_seq_one_letter_code
_entity_poly.pdbx_strand_id
1 'polypeptide(L)'
;MDRLLVAIGRDLGRDARDGGAYVFRNRSGTRIKVLCVDAQGVWLSVRRLHEGAFHWPRSGDAAWSLTREQFAWLVAGVDWQRLSRATSALPKII
;
A
#
# COMPACT_ATOMS: atom_id res chain seq x y z
N MET A 1 10.56 -9.81 8.28
CA MET A 1 10.92 -8.64 7.47
C MET A 1 11.49 -9.11 6.14
N ASP A 2 12.46 -10.01 6.20
CA ASP A 2 13.24 -10.55 5.06
C ASP A 2 12.40 -11.10 3.91
N ARG A 3 11.35 -11.88 4.20
CA ARG A 3 10.44 -12.37 3.14
C ARG A 3 9.78 -11.23 2.35
N LEU A 4 9.46 -10.12 3.01
CA LEU A 4 8.84 -8.97 2.34
C LEU A 4 9.88 -8.21 1.50
N LEU A 5 11.11 -8.09 1.98
CA LEU A 5 12.22 -7.53 1.19
C LEU A 5 12.46 -8.35 -0.08
N VAL A 6 12.49 -9.69 0.04
CA VAL A 6 12.62 -10.60 -1.11
C VAL A 6 11.43 -10.48 -2.06
N ALA A 7 10.22 -10.32 -1.54
CA ALA A 7 9.03 -10.16 -2.37
C ALA A 7 9.06 -8.88 -3.22
N ILE A 8 9.69 -7.79 -2.77
CA ILE A 8 9.83 -6.57 -3.59
C ILE A 8 10.60 -6.88 -4.87
N GLY A 9 11.77 -7.54 -4.77
CA GLY A 9 12.54 -7.92 -5.94
C GLY A 9 11.85 -8.97 -6.80
N ARG A 10 11.35 -10.03 -6.17
CA ARG A 10 10.77 -11.19 -6.86
C ARG A 10 9.43 -10.88 -7.54
N ASP A 11 8.54 -10.21 -6.82
CA ASP A 11 7.14 -10.05 -7.24
C ASP A 11 6.90 -8.69 -7.90
N LEU A 12 7.67 -7.65 -7.55
CA LEU A 12 7.52 -6.30 -8.09
C LEU A 12 8.64 -5.87 -9.05
N GLY A 13 9.72 -6.65 -9.15
CA GLY A 13 10.87 -6.32 -9.99
C GLY A 13 11.59 -5.04 -9.56
N ARG A 14 11.52 -4.67 -8.27
CA ARG A 14 12.10 -3.42 -7.73
C ARG A 14 13.24 -3.70 -6.76
N ASP A 15 14.14 -2.73 -6.63
CA ASP A 15 15.08 -2.70 -5.51
C ASP A 15 14.34 -2.16 -4.28
N ALA A 16 14.39 -2.92 -3.17
CA ALA A 16 13.80 -2.48 -1.91
C ALA A 16 14.44 -1.17 -1.38
N ARG A 17 15.62 -0.78 -1.89
CA ARG A 17 16.34 0.45 -1.54
C ARG A 17 16.02 1.65 -2.44
N ASP A 18 15.02 1.56 -3.32
CA ASP A 18 14.66 2.64 -4.25
C ASP A 18 14.00 3.88 -3.59
N GLY A 19 14.04 3.98 -2.26
CA GLY A 19 13.39 5.02 -1.48
C GLY A 19 11.87 4.87 -1.38
N GLY A 20 11.30 3.79 -1.94
CA GLY A 20 9.89 3.49 -1.90
C GLY A 20 9.39 2.97 -0.55
N ALA A 21 8.09 3.19 -0.31
CA ALA A 21 7.33 2.54 0.76
C ALA A 21 6.42 1.46 0.17
N TYR A 22 6.60 0.22 0.61
CA TYR A 22 5.91 -0.94 0.06
C TYR A 22 4.85 -1.45 1.03
N VAL A 23 3.60 -1.52 0.57
CA VAL A 23 2.47 -1.93 1.41
C VAL A 23 2.05 -3.35 1.06
N PHE A 24 2.04 -4.22 2.06
CA PHE A 24 1.60 -5.60 1.95
C PHE A 24 0.37 -5.84 2.82
N ARG A 25 -0.60 -6.57 2.29
CA ARG A 25 -1.79 -7.01 3.03
C ARG A 25 -1.65 -8.47 3.44
N ASN A 26 -2.07 -8.80 4.65
CA ASN A 26 -2.12 -10.19 5.07
C ASN A 26 -3.31 -10.93 4.42
N ARG A 27 -3.32 -12.27 4.47
CA ARG A 27 -4.37 -13.08 3.83
C ARG A 27 -5.79 -12.81 4.37
N SER A 28 -5.94 -12.49 5.66
CA SER A 28 -7.25 -12.13 6.23
C SER A 28 -7.71 -10.72 5.88
N GLY A 29 -6.81 -9.84 5.42
CA GLY A 29 -7.10 -8.45 5.10
C GLY A 29 -7.25 -7.51 6.28
N THR A 30 -7.09 -8.00 7.50
CA THR A 30 -7.25 -7.19 8.70
C THR A 30 -5.97 -6.41 9.06
N ARG A 31 -4.85 -6.69 8.39
CA ARG A 31 -3.56 -6.04 8.63
C ARG A 31 -2.87 -5.64 7.34
N ILE A 32 -2.22 -4.49 7.40
CA ILE A 32 -1.20 -4.08 6.43
C ILE A 32 0.17 -3.97 7.10
N LYS A 33 1.21 -4.16 6.30
CA LYS A 33 2.61 -3.98 6.64
C LYS A 33 3.20 -2.97 5.67
N VAL A 34 3.80 -1.90 6.17
CA VAL A 34 4.49 -0.87 5.38
C VAL A 34 5.98 -1.05 5.60
N LEU A 35 6.71 -1.35 4.54
CA LEU A 35 8.14 -1.61 4.57
C LEU A 35 8.87 -0.51 3.78
N CYS A 36 9.89 0.09 4.40
CA CYS A 36 10.75 1.08 3.75
C CYS A 36 12.21 0.75 4.07
N VAL A 37 13.12 1.00 3.14
CA VAL A 37 14.57 0.88 3.37
C VAL A 37 15.21 2.24 3.18
N ASP A 38 16.05 2.62 4.13
CA ASP A 38 16.89 3.83 4.06
C ASP A 38 18.37 3.45 4.03
N ALA A 39 19.26 4.43 4.13
CA ALA A 39 20.71 4.20 4.10
C ALA A 39 21.23 3.48 5.36
N GLN A 40 20.47 3.49 6.45
CA GLN A 40 20.87 3.03 7.78
C GLN A 40 20.21 1.71 8.16
N GLY A 41 19.09 1.34 7.54
CA GLY A 41 18.38 0.13 7.86
C GLY A 41 17.01 0.01 7.21
N VAL A 42 16.16 -0.78 7.86
CA VAL A 42 14.85 -1.17 7.34
C VAL A 42 13.78 -0.87 8.38
N TRP A 43 12.74 -0.16 7.95
CA TRP A 43 11.57 0.17 8.75
C TRP A 43 10.42 -0.73 8.38
N LEU A 44 9.73 -1.25 9.40
CA LEU A 44 8.48 -2.00 9.24
C LEU A 44 7.42 -1.46 10.19
N SER A 45 6.37 -0.87 9.62
CA SER A 45 5.17 -0.48 10.37
C SER A 45 4.04 -1.47 10.12
N VAL A 46 3.28 -1.81 11.15
CA VAL A 46 2.14 -2.73 11.06
C VAL A 46 0.89 -2.02 11.55
N ARG A 47 -0.16 -2.02 10.73
CA ARG A 47 -1.47 -1.47 11.11
C ARG A 47 -2.52 -2.56 11.05
N ARG A 48 -3.36 -2.62 12.09
CA ARG A 48 -4.55 -3.47 12.17
C ARG A 48 -5.78 -2.58 12.32
N LEU A 49 -6.86 -2.90 11.62
CA LEU A 49 -8.15 -2.27 11.88
C LEU A 49 -8.81 -2.93 13.10
N HIS A 50 -9.45 -2.12 13.95
CA HIS A 50 -10.24 -2.64 15.07
C HIS A 50 -11.39 -3.52 14.57
N GLU A 51 -12.02 -3.10 13.46
CA GLU A 51 -13.09 -3.82 12.77
C GLU A 51 -12.91 -3.74 11.24
N GLY A 52 -13.43 -4.74 10.53
CA GLY A 52 -13.39 -4.79 9.07
C GLY A 52 -12.05 -5.24 8.48
N ALA A 53 -11.86 -4.96 7.19
CA ALA A 53 -10.68 -5.34 6.42
C ALA A 53 -10.28 -4.23 5.46
N PHE A 54 -8.98 -4.13 5.19
CA PHE A 54 -8.46 -3.21 4.19
C PHE A 54 -9.00 -3.55 2.81
N HIS A 55 -9.51 -2.52 2.12
CA HIS A 55 -9.88 -2.60 0.72
C HIS A 55 -8.63 -2.81 -0.11
N TRP A 56 -8.48 -4.03 -0.60
CA TRP A 56 -7.35 -4.42 -1.43
C TRP A 56 -7.83 -4.58 -2.88
N PRO A 57 -7.12 -3.98 -3.84
CA PRO A 57 -7.43 -4.12 -5.24
C PRO A 57 -7.36 -5.59 -5.67
N ARG A 58 -8.33 -5.99 -6.50
CA ARG A 58 -8.50 -7.37 -6.97
C ARG A 58 -8.07 -7.57 -8.43
N SER A 59 -7.58 -6.53 -9.13
CA SER A 59 -7.15 -6.67 -10.53
C SER A 59 -5.84 -7.46 -10.61
N GLY A 60 -5.60 -8.09 -11.77
CA GLY A 60 -4.43 -8.95 -12.03
C GLY A 60 -3.08 -8.22 -12.09
N ASP A 61 -2.99 -6.99 -11.59
CA ASP A 61 -1.74 -6.25 -11.48
C ASP A 61 -0.93 -6.79 -10.29
N ALA A 62 0.38 -6.94 -10.49
CA ALA A 62 1.29 -7.37 -9.45
C ALA A 62 1.42 -6.34 -8.30
N ALA A 63 1.21 -5.05 -8.60
CA ALA A 63 1.17 -3.96 -7.61
C ALA A 63 0.46 -2.71 -8.12
N TRP A 64 0.11 -1.83 -7.18
CA TRP A 64 -0.42 -0.49 -7.44
C TRP A 64 0.43 0.57 -6.75
N SER A 65 0.70 1.65 -7.48
CA SER A 65 1.24 2.88 -6.90
C SER A 65 0.11 3.68 -6.28
N LEU A 66 0.27 4.08 -5.02
CA LEU A 66 -0.70 4.91 -4.31
C LEU A 66 -0.17 6.34 -4.20
N THR A 67 -1.04 7.32 -4.43
CA THR A 67 -0.77 8.69 -3.99
C THR A 67 -0.82 8.77 -2.46
N ARG A 68 -0.30 9.87 -1.89
CA ARG A 68 -0.36 10.11 -0.45
C ARG A 68 -1.80 10.10 0.09
N GLU A 69 -2.73 10.66 -0.69
CA GLU A 69 -4.15 10.69 -0.34
C GLU A 69 -4.78 9.30 -0.37
N GLN A 70 -4.52 8.51 -1.42
CA GLN A 70 -4.99 7.13 -1.51
C GLN A 70 -4.44 6.26 -0.38
N PHE A 71 -3.17 6.46 -0.01
CA PHE A 71 -2.60 5.80 1.15
C PHE A 71 -3.28 6.22 2.45
N ALA A 72 -3.61 7.50 2.63
CA ALA A 72 -4.34 8.00 3.80
C ALA A 72 -5.73 7.32 3.94
N TRP A 73 -6.45 7.17 2.83
CA TRP A 73 -7.71 6.43 2.80
C TRP A 73 -7.53 4.94 3.07
N LEU A 74 -6.52 4.31 2.46
CA LEU A 74 -6.21 2.91 2.71
C LEU A 74 -5.94 2.68 4.21
N VAL A 75 -5.11 3.49 4.86
CA VAL A 75 -4.82 3.31 6.29
C VAL A 75 -6.05 3.56 7.17
N ALA A 76 -6.96 4.44 6.75
CA ALA A 76 -8.25 4.64 7.41
C ALA A 76 -9.22 3.43 7.25
N GLY A 77 -8.92 2.51 6.34
CA GLY A 77 -9.74 1.33 6.09
C GLY A 77 -10.95 1.58 5.18
N VAL A 78 -11.03 2.75 4.53
CA VAL A 78 -12.11 3.05 3.59
C VAL A 78 -11.80 2.52 2.18
N ASP A 79 -12.82 2.43 1.33
CA ASP A 79 -12.68 2.03 -0.07
C ASP A 79 -11.98 3.12 -0.90
N TRP A 80 -10.65 3.13 -0.81
CA TRP A 80 -9.81 4.11 -1.49
C TRP A 80 -9.92 4.05 -3.02
N GLN A 81 -10.28 2.89 -3.60
CA GLN A 81 -10.48 2.76 -5.05
C GLN A 81 -11.75 3.49 -5.48
N ARG A 82 -12.83 3.33 -4.71
CA ARG A 82 -14.08 4.07 -4.94
C ARG A 82 -13.86 5.57 -4.78
N LEU A 83 -13.14 6.00 -3.74
CA LEU A 83 -12.84 7.41 -3.51
C LEU A 83 -11.96 8.01 -4.63
N SER A 84 -10.95 7.27 -5.08
CA SER A 84 -10.09 7.70 -6.19
C SER A 84 -10.86 7.99 -7.47
N ARG A 85 -11.85 7.15 -7.79
CA ARG A 85 -12.72 7.32 -8.96
C ARG A 85 -13.64 8.53 -8.80
N ALA A 86 -14.18 8.75 -7.61
CA ALA A 86 -15.04 9.90 -7.31
C ALA A 86 -14.25 11.22 -7.42
N THR A 87 -13.05 11.28 -6.84
CA THR A 87 -12.18 12.46 -6.90
C THR A 87 -11.69 12.74 -8.32
N SER A 88 -11.41 11.71 -9.11
CA SER A 88 -10.98 11.87 -10.50
C SER A 88 -12.10 12.36 -11.43
N ALA A 89 -13.38 12.17 -11.04
CA ALA A 89 -14.55 12.62 -11.78
C ALA A 89 -14.97 14.07 -11.42
N LEU A 90 -14.41 14.65 -10.36
CA LEU A 90 -14.63 16.06 -10.04
C LEU A 90 -13.79 16.92 -11.00
N PRO A 91 -14.38 17.90 -11.69
CA PRO A 91 -13.61 18.83 -12.51
C PRO A 91 -12.61 19.54 -11.60
N LYS A 92 -11.33 19.53 -11.99
CA LYS A 92 -10.32 20.38 -11.35
C LYS A 92 -10.69 21.82 -11.68
N ILE A 93 -11.35 22.50 -10.75
CA ILE A 93 -11.48 23.96 -10.80
C ILE A 93 -10.09 24.49 -10.43
N ILE A 94 -9.33 24.86 -11.47
CA ILE A 94 -8.09 25.63 -11.35
C ILE A 94 -8.45 27.08 -11.66
#